data_AF-R4M7J1-F1
#
_entry.id   AF-R4M7J1-F1
#
_cell.length_a   1.000
_cell.length_b   1.000
_cell.length_c   1.000
_cell.angle_alpha   90.00
_cell.angle_beta   90.00
_cell.angle_gamma   90.00
#
_symmetry.space_group_name_H-M   'P 1'
#
loop_
_entity.id
_entity.type
_entity.pdbx_description
1 polymer ?
#
loop_
_entity_poly.entity_id
_entity_poly.type
_entity_poly.pdbx_seq_one_letter_code
_entity_poly.pdbx_strand_id
1 'polypeptide(L)'
;MDNAALAAAVQQVTELAERRRYESAARLRDHLATAIEALWHGQRLRALAALPELIAAKPDGPREGGYQLAVIRHGQLAAAGRAPRGVPPMPVVDAIRRGLAFLPTPAPLGGALVEEIALIARWLAEPGVRIVGVSNDAAGLASPVRSAGPWAAWAATARSAQLAGEQLSRGWQSDLPTEPHPSREQLFGRTGVDCRTGPPQPLLPGRQPFSTAGTSPGHRHRRR
;
A
#
# COMPACT_ATOMS: atom_id res chain seq x y z
N MET A 1 -20.40 -12.75 4.57
CA MET A 1 -20.46 -11.31 4.90
C MET A 1 -21.08 -10.58 3.73
N ASP A 2 -22.04 -9.72 4.00
CA ASP A 2 -22.75 -8.88 3.04
C ASP A 2 -22.27 -7.42 3.23
N ASN A 3 -22.01 -6.69 2.16
CA ASN A 3 -21.62 -5.28 2.18
C ASN A 3 -22.79 -4.30 1.92
N ALA A 4 -24.03 -4.78 1.88
CA ALA A 4 -25.24 -3.97 1.70
C ALA A 4 -25.40 -2.88 2.78
N ALA A 5 -25.00 -3.17 4.03
CA ALA A 5 -25.01 -2.17 5.10
C ALA A 5 -24.05 -1.01 4.83
N LEU A 6 -22.86 -1.30 4.26
CA LEU A 6 -21.91 -0.26 3.83
C LEU A 6 -22.50 0.55 2.67
N ALA A 7 -23.14 -0.12 1.71
CA ALA A 7 -23.81 0.54 0.59
C ALA A 7 -24.88 1.53 1.06
N ALA A 8 -25.77 1.08 1.94
CA ALA A 8 -26.83 1.91 2.50
C ALA A 8 -26.28 3.10 3.30
N ALA A 9 -25.23 2.89 4.09
CA ALA A 9 -24.62 3.95 4.87
C ALA A 9 -23.91 5.00 3.99
N VAL A 10 -23.26 4.59 2.89
CA VAL A 10 -22.71 5.53 1.90
C VAL A 10 -23.82 6.31 1.21
N GLN A 11 -24.95 5.68 0.86
CA GLN A 11 -26.11 6.39 0.33
C GLN A 11 -26.65 7.43 1.32
N GLN A 12 -26.70 7.11 2.61
CA GLN A 12 -27.13 8.04 3.65
C GLN A 12 -26.23 9.29 3.74
N VAL A 13 -24.91 9.16 3.52
CA VAL A 13 -24.01 10.32 3.42
C VAL A 13 -24.43 11.23 2.27
N THR A 14 -24.73 10.65 1.10
CA THR A 14 -25.18 11.40 -0.07
C THR A 14 -26.51 12.10 0.19
N GLU A 15 -27.49 11.43 0.79
CA GLU A 15 -28.79 12.03 1.13
C GLU A 15 -28.66 13.22 2.10
N LEU A 16 -27.77 13.12 3.10
CA LEU A 16 -27.50 14.23 4.01
C LEU A 16 -26.89 15.43 3.29
N ALA A 17 -25.97 15.18 2.36
CA ALA A 17 -25.36 16.22 1.55
C ALA A 17 -26.38 16.91 0.63
N GLU A 18 -27.27 16.14 -0.03
CA GLU A 18 -28.35 16.67 -0.88
C GLU A 18 -29.32 17.56 -0.09
N ARG A 19 -29.61 17.20 1.17
CA ARG A 19 -30.42 18.00 2.09
C ARG A 19 -29.68 19.19 2.70
N ARG A 20 -28.49 19.53 2.19
CA ARG A 20 -27.61 20.61 2.69
C ARG A 20 -27.18 20.44 4.15
N ARG A 21 -27.20 19.22 4.68
CA ARG A 21 -26.76 18.89 6.05
C ARG A 21 -25.29 18.45 6.04
N TYR A 22 -24.42 19.33 5.58
CA TYR A 22 -23.01 19.01 5.29
C TYR A 22 -22.22 18.55 6.51
N GLU A 23 -22.46 19.15 7.67
CA GLU A 23 -21.78 18.78 8.92
C GLU A 23 -22.12 17.33 9.33
N SER A 24 -23.41 16.97 9.27
CA SER A 24 -23.85 15.60 9.55
C SER A 24 -23.30 14.61 8.52
N ALA A 25 -23.26 15.01 7.25
CA ALA A 25 -22.70 14.19 6.17
C ALA A 25 -21.20 13.95 6.39
N ALA A 26 -20.43 14.98 6.76
CA ALA A 26 -18.99 14.87 7.02
C ALA A 26 -18.69 13.94 8.20
N ARG A 27 -19.39 14.09 9.33
CA ARG A 27 -19.23 13.21 10.50
C ARG A 27 -19.53 11.75 10.17
N LEU A 28 -20.63 11.49 9.45
CA LEU A 28 -20.99 10.13 9.05
C LEU A 28 -19.97 9.54 8.06
N ARG A 29 -19.49 10.34 7.10
CA ARG A 29 -18.45 9.96 6.14
C ARG A 29 -17.16 9.53 6.85
N ASP A 30 -16.70 10.32 7.81
CA ASP A 30 -15.41 10.07 8.49
C ASP A 30 -15.50 8.81 9.39
N HIS A 31 -16.62 8.62 10.08
CA HIS A 31 -16.91 7.39 10.81
C HIS A 31 -16.96 6.17 9.88
N LEU A 32 -17.63 6.27 8.73
CA LEU A 32 -17.72 5.19 7.75
C LEU A 32 -16.38 4.83 7.15
N ALA A 33 -15.54 5.83 6.82
CA ALA A 33 -14.20 5.60 6.31
C ALA A 33 -13.37 4.76 7.29
N THR A 34 -13.38 5.15 8.57
CA THR A 34 -12.71 4.42 9.65
C THR A 34 -13.25 2.99 9.79
N ALA A 35 -14.57 2.82 9.75
CA ALA A 35 -15.20 1.50 9.87
C ALA A 35 -14.86 0.57 8.68
N ILE A 36 -14.91 1.08 7.45
CA ILE A 36 -14.56 0.31 6.24
C ILE A 36 -13.11 -0.15 6.29
N GLU A 37 -12.20 0.70 6.75
CA GLU A 37 -10.78 0.37 6.84
C GLU A 37 -10.51 -0.69 7.90
N ALA A 38 -11.10 -0.55 9.09
CA ALA A 38 -10.98 -1.56 10.15
C ALA A 38 -11.56 -2.92 9.70
N LEU A 39 -12.73 -2.91 9.06
CA LEU A 39 -13.35 -4.12 8.51
C LEU A 39 -12.47 -4.76 7.43
N TRP A 40 -11.99 -3.97 6.48
CA TRP A 40 -11.18 -4.47 5.39
C TRP A 40 -9.85 -5.04 5.89
N HIS A 41 -9.20 -4.35 6.82
CA HIS A 41 -7.97 -4.82 7.45
C HIS A 41 -8.22 -6.16 8.18
N GLY A 42 -9.23 -6.23 9.04
CA GLY A 42 -9.56 -7.46 9.78
C GLY A 42 -9.94 -8.63 8.88
N GLN A 43 -10.66 -8.38 7.78
CA GLN A 43 -11.00 -9.39 6.79
C GLN A 43 -9.76 -9.97 6.10
N ARG A 44 -8.79 -9.12 5.74
CA ARG A 44 -7.51 -9.57 5.16
C ARG A 44 -6.67 -10.37 6.14
N LEU A 45 -6.57 -9.93 7.40
CA LEU A 45 -5.84 -10.68 8.43
C LEU A 45 -6.47 -12.06 8.66
N ARG A 46 -7.81 -12.12 8.72
CA ARG A 46 -8.53 -13.38 8.87
C ARG A 46 -8.34 -14.31 7.67
N ALA A 47 -8.34 -13.78 6.45
CA ALA A 47 -8.08 -14.58 5.26
C ALA A 47 -6.70 -15.22 5.30
N LEU A 48 -5.69 -14.49 5.78
CA LEU A 48 -4.33 -15.02 5.93
C LEU A 48 -4.22 -16.03 7.09
N ALA A 49 -4.86 -15.77 8.22
CA ALA A 49 -4.89 -16.66 9.39
C ALA A 49 -5.64 -17.99 9.12
N ALA A 50 -6.60 -17.97 8.19
CA ALA A 50 -7.35 -19.16 7.80
C ALA A 50 -6.57 -20.13 6.92
N LEU A 51 -5.46 -19.68 6.29
CA LEU A 51 -4.66 -20.54 5.42
C LEU A 51 -3.77 -21.46 6.25
N PRO A 52 -3.85 -22.79 6.07
CA PRO A 52 -2.94 -23.74 6.72
C PRO A 52 -1.49 -23.47 6.34
N GLU A 53 -1.24 -23.19 5.06
CA GLU A 53 0.08 -22.85 4.56
C GLU A 53 0.03 -21.97 3.32
N LEU A 54 0.87 -20.94 3.30
CA LEU A 54 1.13 -20.04 2.18
C LEU A 54 2.65 -19.87 2.02
N ILE A 55 3.14 -20.03 0.80
CA ILE A 55 4.55 -19.82 0.47
C ILE A 55 4.65 -18.66 -0.50
N ALA A 56 5.47 -17.69 -0.18
CA ALA A 56 5.68 -16.50 -1.00
C ALA A 56 7.16 -16.22 -1.22
N ALA A 57 7.47 -15.61 -2.36
CA ALA A 57 8.81 -15.24 -2.75
C ALA A 57 8.86 -13.77 -3.16
N LYS A 58 9.88 -13.06 -2.71
CA LYS A 58 10.19 -11.68 -3.09
C LYS A 58 11.56 -11.64 -3.78
N PRO A 59 11.71 -10.99 -4.94
CA PRO A 59 13.02 -10.79 -5.54
C PRO A 59 13.88 -9.87 -4.67
N ASP A 60 15.16 -10.21 -4.52
CA ASP A 60 16.16 -9.49 -3.70
C ASP A 60 16.64 -8.16 -4.31
N GLY A 61 15.96 -7.66 -5.34
CA GLY A 61 16.37 -6.48 -6.08
C GLY A 61 17.40 -6.78 -7.19
N PRO A 62 17.69 -5.79 -8.04
CA PRO A 62 18.46 -6.00 -9.27
C PRO A 62 19.98 -6.18 -9.04
N ARG A 63 20.53 -5.73 -7.90
CA ARG A 63 21.97 -5.81 -7.59
C ARG A 63 22.33 -7.16 -6.96
N GLU A 64 21.62 -7.55 -5.91
CA GLU A 64 21.84 -8.83 -5.24
C GLU A 64 21.31 -10.01 -6.07
N GLY A 65 20.12 -9.85 -6.67
CA GLY A 65 19.41 -10.92 -7.34
C GLY A 65 19.03 -12.08 -6.40
N GLY A 66 18.32 -13.07 -6.94
CA GLY A 66 17.77 -14.17 -6.15
C GLY A 66 16.43 -13.82 -5.50
N TYR A 67 16.04 -14.63 -4.52
CA TYR A 67 14.72 -14.57 -3.88
C TYR A 67 14.82 -14.72 -2.36
N GLN A 68 14.11 -13.85 -1.65
CA GLN A 68 13.68 -14.10 -0.28
C GLN A 68 12.42 -14.97 -0.32
N LEU A 69 12.37 -15.96 0.56
CA LEU A 69 11.30 -16.95 0.65
C LEU A 69 10.70 -16.88 2.06
N ALA A 70 9.38 -16.95 2.15
CA ALA A 70 8.65 -17.02 3.40
C ALA A 70 7.61 -18.15 3.33
N VAL A 71 7.60 -18.99 4.37
CA VAL A 71 6.56 -19.98 4.63
C VAL A 71 5.72 -19.46 5.79
N ILE A 72 4.43 -19.29 5.54
CA ILE A 72 3.47 -18.72 6.48
C ILE A 72 2.43 -19.78 6.79
N ARG A 73 2.13 -20.03 8.07
CA ARG A 73 1.13 -21.00 8.52
C ARG A 73 0.19 -20.33 9.50
N HIS A 74 -1.11 -20.39 9.23
CA HIS A 74 -2.14 -19.74 10.06
C HIS A 74 -1.84 -18.27 10.37
N GLY A 75 -1.27 -17.54 9.40
CA GLY A 75 -0.90 -16.13 9.54
C GLY A 75 0.41 -15.86 10.28
N GLN A 76 1.15 -16.88 10.69
CA GLN A 76 2.43 -16.76 11.40
C GLN A 76 3.59 -17.14 10.50
N LEU A 77 4.76 -16.54 10.72
CA LEU A 77 5.97 -16.87 9.95
C LEU A 77 6.55 -18.20 10.45
N ALA A 78 6.39 -19.26 9.68
CA ALA A 78 6.84 -20.60 10.05
C ALA A 78 8.30 -20.87 9.67
N ALA A 79 8.74 -20.32 8.54
CA ALA A 79 10.13 -20.37 8.11
C ALA A 79 10.43 -19.23 7.12
N ALA A 80 11.69 -18.83 7.05
CA ALA A 80 12.21 -17.93 6.04
C ALA A 80 13.50 -18.47 5.45
N GLY A 81 13.76 -18.16 4.19
CA GLY A 81 14.96 -18.62 3.48
C GLY A 81 15.35 -17.66 2.38
N ARG A 82 16.53 -17.88 1.80
CA ARG A 82 17.02 -17.14 0.65
C ARG A 82 17.51 -18.11 -0.41
N ALA A 83 17.08 -17.92 -1.64
CA ALA A 83 17.64 -18.56 -2.81
C ALA A 83 18.54 -17.54 -3.54
N PRO A 84 19.88 -17.64 -3.41
CA PRO A 84 20.80 -16.74 -4.09
C PRO A 84 20.64 -16.77 -5.62
N ARG A 85 21.19 -15.77 -6.30
CA ARG A 85 21.23 -15.74 -7.76
C ARG A 85 21.89 -17.01 -8.32
N GLY A 86 21.23 -17.64 -9.29
CA GLY A 86 21.69 -18.88 -9.92
C GLY A 86 21.27 -20.17 -9.19
N VAL A 87 20.70 -20.06 -7.98
CA VAL A 87 20.13 -21.20 -7.27
C VAL A 87 18.64 -21.33 -7.63
N PRO A 88 18.16 -22.49 -8.09
CA PRO A 88 16.73 -22.69 -8.33
C PRO A 88 15.96 -22.57 -6.99
N PRO A 89 14.87 -21.79 -6.91
CA PRO A 89 14.22 -21.50 -5.64
C PRO A 89 13.44 -22.70 -5.07
N MET A 90 12.91 -23.58 -5.92
CA MET A 90 12.03 -24.67 -5.46
C MET A 90 12.69 -25.64 -4.48
N PRO A 91 13.93 -26.14 -4.68
CA PRO A 91 14.61 -26.95 -3.68
C PRO A 91 14.80 -26.25 -2.33
N VAL A 92 15.02 -24.93 -2.34
CA VAL A 92 15.14 -24.14 -1.10
C VAL A 92 13.77 -24.05 -0.40
N VAL A 93 12.70 -23.81 -1.16
CA VAL A 93 11.32 -23.84 -0.65
C VAL A 93 11.02 -25.18 0.01
N ASP A 94 11.31 -26.30 -0.66
CA ASP A 94 11.08 -27.64 -0.12
C ASP A 94 11.87 -27.91 1.16
N ALA A 95 13.09 -27.35 1.27
CA ALA A 95 13.91 -27.44 2.46
C ALA A 95 13.31 -26.67 3.65
N ILE A 96 12.93 -25.40 3.45
CA ILE A 96 12.40 -24.56 4.54
C ILE A 96 10.97 -24.93 4.93
N ARG A 97 10.18 -25.52 4.01
CA ARG A 97 8.82 -26.01 4.28
C ARG A 97 8.78 -27.10 5.36
N ARG A 98 9.88 -27.84 5.56
CA ARG A 98 10.01 -28.83 6.64
C ARG A 98 10.19 -28.23 8.05
N GLY A 99 10.14 -26.90 8.17
CA GLY A 99 10.22 -26.19 9.45
C GLY A 99 9.02 -26.40 10.37
N LEU A 100 8.97 -25.58 11.43
CA LEU A 100 8.06 -25.71 12.58
C LEU A 100 6.57 -25.80 12.19
N ALA A 101 5.87 -26.79 12.75
CA ALA A 101 4.42 -26.92 12.61
C ALA A 101 3.69 -25.91 13.52
N PHE A 102 2.63 -25.30 12.99
CA PHE A 102 1.72 -24.43 13.75
C PHE A 102 0.35 -25.07 13.76
N LEU A 103 -0.27 -25.15 14.94
CA LEU A 103 -1.64 -25.59 15.10
C LEU A 103 -2.48 -24.40 15.56
N PRO A 104 -3.59 -24.10 14.85
CA PRO A 104 -4.45 -23.01 15.24
C PRO A 104 -5.11 -23.33 16.59
N THR A 105 -5.20 -22.33 17.45
CA THR A 105 -5.91 -22.41 18.72
C THR A 105 -7.33 -21.84 18.58
N PRO A 106 -8.28 -22.20 19.46
CA PRO A 106 -9.62 -21.61 19.48
C PRO A 106 -9.60 -20.18 20.06
N ALA A 107 -8.81 -19.31 19.46
CA ALA A 107 -8.64 -17.91 19.79
C ALA A 107 -8.83 -17.05 18.51
N PRO A 108 -9.05 -15.73 18.64
CA PRO A 108 -9.05 -14.84 17.48
C PRO A 108 -7.82 -15.07 16.60
N LEU A 109 -8.04 -15.13 15.28
CA LEU A 109 -6.98 -15.35 14.27
C LEU A 109 -6.16 -16.63 14.50
N GLY A 110 -6.75 -17.67 15.13
CA GLY A 110 -6.06 -18.93 15.38
C GLY A 110 -4.98 -18.86 16.46
N GLY A 111 -4.94 -17.77 17.24
CA GLY A 111 -3.90 -17.51 18.24
C GLY A 111 -2.67 -16.77 17.71
N ALA A 112 -2.65 -16.43 16.42
CA ALA A 112 -1.61 -15.61 15.83
C ALA A 112 -1.69 -14.15 16.32
N LEU A 113 -0.54 -13.51 16.51
CA LEU A 113 -0.45 -12.12 16.92
C LEU A 113 -0.90 -11.20 15.78
N VAL A 114 -1.80 -10.25 16.06
CA VAL A 114 -2.36 -9.31 15.06
C VAL A 114 -1.23 -8.56 14.34
N GLU A 115 -0.25 -8.08 15.10
CA GLU A 115 0.90 -7.32 14.60
C GLU A 115 1.75 -8.15 13.65
N GLU A 116 1.97 -9.43 13.95
CA GLU A 116 2.74 -10.33 13.08
C GLU A 116 2.03 -10.54 11.75
N ILE A 117 0.74 -10.88 11.78
CA ILE A 117 -0.05 -11.10 10.57
C ILE A 117 -0.10 -9.81 9.74
N ALA A 118 -0.20 -8.64 10.39
CA ALA A 118 -0.19 -7.35 9.71
C ALA A 118 1.17 -7.06 9.02
N LEU A 119 2.30 -7.40 9.66
CA LEU A 119 3.63 -7.29 9.05
C LEU A 119 3.76 -8.20 7.83
N ILE A 120 3.30 -9.45 7.94
CA ILE A 120 3.31 -10.41 6.83
C ILE A 120 2.39 -9.93 5.70
N ALA A 121 1.17 -9.50 6.01
CA ALA A 121 0.22 -8.99 5.02
C ALA A 121 0.74 -7.73 4.30
N ARG A 122 1.52 -6.89 4.99
CA ARG A 122 2.21 -5.75 4.41
C ARG A 122 3.32 -6.20 3.48
N TRP A 123 4.17 -7.12 3.91
CA TRP A 123 5.25 -7.67 3.07
C TRP A 123 4.70 -8.37 1.82
N LEU A 124 3.64 -9.17 1.95
CA LEU A 124 2.96 -9.82 0.83
C LEU A 124 2.37 -8.83 -0.19
N ALA A 125 2.05 -7.61 0.24
CA ALA A 125 1.54 -6.56 -0.63
C ALA A 125 2.65 -5.74 -1.32
N GLU A 126 3.92 -5.99 -0.99
CA GLU A 126 5.02 -5.27 -1.62
C GLU A 126 5.14 -5.63 -3.12
N PRO A 127 5.56 -4.67 -3.96
CA PRO A 127 5.78 -4.93 -5.38
C PRO A 127 6.78 -6.07 -5.59
N GLY A 128 6.43 -6.99 -6.49
CA GLY A 128 7.29 -8.10 -6.88
C GLY A 128 7.16 -9.35 -6.01
N VAL A 129 6.45 -9.31 -4.88
CA VAL A 129 6.12 -10.54 -4.14
C VAL A 129 5.17 -11.41 -4.96
N ARG A 130 5.43 -12.72 -4.95
CA ARG A 130 4.67 -13.74 -5.68
C ARG A 130 4.33 -14.88 -4.74
N ILE A 131 3.11 -15.39 -4.87
CA ILE A 131 2.71 -16.63 -4.21
C ILE A 131 3.28 -17.79 -5.02
N VAL A 132 4.07 -18.63 -4.36
CA VAL A 132 4.74 -19.80 -4.95
C VAL A 132 3.92 -21.08 -4.70
N GLY A 133 3.25 -21.15 -3.55
CA GLY A 133 2.44 -22.30 -3.18
C GLY A 133 1.42 -21.96 -2.12
N VAL A 134 0.33 -22.71 -2.11
CA VAL A 134 -0.69 -22.73 -1.06
C VAL A 134 -0.96 -24.21 -0.74
N SER A 135 -1.34 -24.52 0.49
CA SER A 135 -1.82 -25.87 0.82
C SER A 135 -2.99 -26.28 -0.09
N ASN A 136 -2.96 -27.52 -0.62
CA ASN A 136 -3.88 -27.99 -1.66
C ASN A 136 -5.35 -28.10 -1.20
N ASP A 137 -5.58 -28.17 0.10
CA ASP A 137 -6.89 -28.25 0.74
C ASP A 137 -7.53 -26.88 1.02
N ALA A 138 -6.79 -25.79 0.83
CA ALA A 138 -7.27 -24.45 1.06
C ALA A 138 -7.60 -23.72 -0.24
N ALA A 139 -8.73 -23.01 -0.26
CA ALA A 139 -8.91 -21.93 -1.21
C ALA A 139 -7.76 -20.92 -0.99
N GLY A 140 -7.05 -20.56 -2.06
CA GLY A 140 -5.93 -19.62 -2.01
C GLY A 140 -6.25 -18.30 -1.31
N LEU A 141 -5.23 -17.46 -1.09
CA LEU A 141 -5.43 -16.15 -0.48
C LEU A 141 -6.38 -15.28 -1.32
N ALA A 142 -7.63 -15.17 -0.86
CA ALA A 142 -8.69 -14.46 -1.54
C ALA A 142 -9.58 -13.72 -0.54
N SER A 143 -10.33 -12.74 -1.02
CA SER A 143 -11.35 -12.05 -0.25
C SER A 143 -12.70 -12.17 -0.94
N PRO A 144 -13.79 -12.40 -0.21
CA PRO A 144 -15.13 -12.45 -0.81
C PRO A 144 -15.46 -11.14 -1.54
N VAL A 145 -16.19 -11.23 -2.66
CA VAL A 145 -16.62 -10.05 -3.44
C VAL A 145 -17.44 -9.08 -2.60
N ARG A 146 -18.26 -9.61 -1.67
CA ARG A 146 -19.10 -8.82 -0.76
C ARG A 146 -18.40 -8.44 0.56
N SER A 147 -17.07 -8.41 0.55
CA SER A 147 -16.25 -7.87 1.64
C SER A 147 -16.27 -6.33 1.65
N ALA A 148 -15.53 -5.72 2.58
CA ALA A 148 -15.35 -4.26 2.60
C ALA A 148 -14.38 -3.76 1.52
N GLY A 149 -13.63 -4.65 0.86
CA GLY A 149 -12.61 -4.30 -0.14
C GLY A 149 -13.08 -3.37 -1.27
N PRO A 150 -14.25 -3.58 -1.90
CA PRO A 150 -14.77 -2.68 -2.93
C PRO A 150 -14.97 -1.22 -2.46
N TRP A 151 -15.12 -1.01 -1.15
CA TRP A 151 -15.33 0.32 -0.54
C TRP A 151 -14.02 1.00 -0.13
N ALA A 152 -12.86 0.34 -0.28
CA ALA A 152 -11.58 0.88 0.14
C ALA A 152 -11.20 2.18 -0.59
N ALA A 153 -11.54 2.29 -1.88
CA ALA A 153 -11.31 3.51 -2.65
C ALA A 153 -12.16 4.69 -2.14
N TRP A 154 -13.44 4.44 -1.84
CA TRP A 154 -14.33 5.44 -1.25
C TRP A 154 -13.82 5.90 0.12
N ALA A 155 -13.41 4.97 0.98
CA ALA A 155 -12.85 5.29 2.29
C ALA A 155 -11.56 6.13 2.20
N ALA A 156 -10.68 5.81 1.25
CA ALA A 156 -9.48 6.59 0.98
C ALA A 156 -9.82 8.03 0.55
N THR A 157 -10.78 8.21 -0.37
CA THR A 157 -11.26 9.54 -0.78
C THR A 157 -11.86 10.31 0.40
N ALA A 158 -12.68 9.65 1.22
CA ALA A 158 -13.25 10.24 2.43
C ALA A 158 -12.18 10.72 3.41
N ARG A 159 -11.15 9.89 3.68
CA ARG A 159 -10.01 10.26 4.52
C ARG A 159 -9.23 11.45 3.96
N SER A 160 -8.97 11.47 2.65
CA SER A 160 -8.31 12.61 2.01
C SER A 160 -9.11 13.90 2.19
N ALA A 161 -10.44 13.82 2.09
CA ALA A 161 -11.31 14.98 2.32
C ALA A 161 -11.36 15.42 3.79
N GLN A 162 -11.30 14.49 4.74
CA GLN A 162 -11.16 14.80 6.17
C GLN A 162 -9.84 15.55 6.43
N LEU A 163 -8.72 15.02 5.96
CA LEU A 163 -7.39 15.64 6.15
C LEU A 163 -7.32 17.04 5.53
N ALA A 164 -7.92 17.24 4.36
CA ALA A 164 -8.02 18.57 3.74
C ALA A 164 -8.85 19.54 4.60
N GLY A 165 -9.95 19.08 5.18
CA GLY A 165 -10.77 19.88 6.11
C GLY A 165 -10.04 20.25 7.40
N GLU A 166 -9.24 19.33 7.94
CA GLU A 166 -8.39 19.59 9.11
C GLU A 166 -7.28 20.59 8.79
N GLN A 167 -6.64 20.47 7.63
CA GLN A 167 -5.62 21.42 7.16
C GLN A 167 -6.19 22.83 7.00
N LEU A 168 -7.37 22.97 6.40
CA LEU A 168 -8.07 24.25 6.30
C LEU A 168 -8.36 24.79 7.70
N SER A 169 -8.95 23.99 8.59
CA SER A 169 -9.26 24.43 9.96
C SER A 169 -8.02 24.92 10.72
N ARG A 170 -6.88 24.23 10.57
CA ARG A 170 -5.60 24.68 11.17
C ARG A 170 -5.07 25.95 10.53
N GLY A 171 -5.16 26.08 9.20
CA GLY A 171 -4.79 27.30 8.48
C GLY A 171 -5.61 28.51 8.94
N TRP A 172 -6.92 28.32 9.07
CA TRP A 172 -7.82 29.34 9.61
C TRP A 172 -7.49 29.69 11.07
N GLN A 173 -7.15 28.70 11.90
CA GLN A 173 -6.71 28.95 13.28
C GLN A 173 -5.34 29.64 13.36
N SER A 174 -4.43 29.41 12.43
CA SER A 174 -3.17 30.14 12.33
C SER A 174 -3.32 31.56 11.78
N ASP A 175 -4.36 31.81 10.98
CA ASP A 175 -4.68 33.11 10.40
C ASP A 175 -5.57 33.97 11.32
N LEU A 176 -6.08 33.42 12.43
CA LEU A 176 -6.66 34.21 13.50
C LEU A 176 -5.54 35.00 14.19
N PRO A 177 -5.58 36.34 14.20
CA PRO A 177 -4.67 37.11 15.03
C PRO A 177 -4.88 36.64 16.48
N THR A 178 -3.83 36.08 17.10
CA THR A 178 -3.70 36.20 18.55
C THR A 178 -3.91 37.68 18.86
N GLU A 179 -4.87 37.99 19.74
CA GLU A 179 -5.29 39.37 20.02
C GLU A 179 -4.10 40.35 20.10
N PRO A 180 -4.23 41.55 19.54
CA PRO A 180 -3.16 42.54 19.52
C PRO A 180 -2.98 43.15 20.91
N HIS A 181 -1.73 43.38 21.33
CA HIS A 181 -1.19 44.67 21.85
C HIS A 181 0.29 44.51 22.25
N PRO A 182 1.15 45.53 22.09
CA PRO A 182 0.81 46.95 22.23
C PRO A 182 0.95 47.85 20.99
N SER A 183 0.30 48.99 21.18
CA SER A 183 0.24 50.25 20.44
C SER A 183 1.35 50.57 19.43
N ARG A 184 0.86 50.82 18.20
CA ARG A 184 1.16 51.82 17.14
C ARG A 184 2.49 52.61 17.06
N GLU A 185 3.40 52.59 18.03
CA GLU A 185 4.62 53.41 17.99
C GLU A 185 5.93 52.63 17.72
N GLN A 186 5.91 51.29 17.67
CA GLN A 186 7.16 50.50 17.59
C GLN A 186 7.51 49.91 16.20
N LEU A 187 6.75 50.19 15.14
CA LEU A 187 6.93 49.53 13.83
C LEU A 187 7.65 50.36 12.75
N PHE A 188 8.21 51.53 13.09
CA PHE A 188 9.14 52.23 12.19
C PHE A 188 10.60 51.89 12.51
N GLY A 189 10.91 50.59 12.52
CA GLY A 189 12.27 50.07 12.44
C GLY A 189 12.47 49.41 11.07
N ARG A 190 13.06 50.15 10.13
CA ARG A 190 13.52 49.61 8.84
C ARG A 190 14.73 48.69 9.06
N THR A 191 14.70 47.50 8.46
CA THR A 191 15.82 46.75 7.86
C THR A 191 15.23 45.45 7.27
N GLY A 192 15.14 45.29 5.94
CA GLY A 192 16.26 44.90 5.08
C GLY A 192 16.31 43.38 4.98
N VAL A 193 15.58 42.77 4.04
CA VAL A 193 15.70 41.33 3.74
C VAL A 193 15.89 41.15 2.24
N ASP A 194 17.08 40.66 1.91
CA ASP A 194 17.59 40.33 0.59
C ASP A 194 16.84 39.16 -0.07
N CYS A 195 16.62 39.30 -1.37
CA CYS A 195 16.26 38.20 -2.26
C CYS A 195 17.50 37.33 -2.55
N ARG A 196 17.47 36.05 -2.15
CA ARG A 196 18.38 35.01 -2.70
C ARG A 196 17.60 33.71 -2.92
N THR A 197 17.14 33.47 -4.15
CA THR A 197 17.74 32.56 -5.16
C THR A 197 17.79 31.10 -4.72
N GLY A 198 16.75 30.36 -5.10
CA GLY A 198 16.75 28.89 -5.09
C GLY A 198 17.57 28.33 -6.27
N PRO A 199 18.24 27.17 -6.10
CA PRO A 199 19.02 26.55 -7.16
C PRO A 199 18.13 25.85 -8.22
N PRO A 200 18.55 25.85 -9.51
CA PRO A 200 17.78 25.32 -10.63
C PRO A 200 17.79 23.78 -10.72
N GLN A 201 16.67 23.23 -11.21
CA GLN A 201 16.46 21.81 -11.49
C GLN A 201 17.39 21.29 -12.61
N PRO A 202 17.85 20.02 -12.55
CA PRO A 202 18.63 19.42 -13.63
C PRO A 202 17.74 19.13 -14.86
N LEU A 203 18.12 19.74 -15.99
CA LEU A 203 17.56 19.47 -17.31
C LEU A 203 18.03 18.09 -17.80
N LEU A 204 17.09 17.17 -18.03
CA LEU A 204 17.33 15.92 -18.75
C LEU A 204 17.47 16.23 -20.25
N PRO A 205 18.59 15.90 -20.92
CA PRO A 205 18.70 16.09 -22.36
C PRO A 205 17.85 15.07 -23.11
N GLY A 206 17.11 15.60 -24.09
CA GLY A 206 16.13 14.92 -24.90
C GLY A 206 16.70 13.87 -25.85
N ARG A 207 15.78 12.99 -26.24
CA ARG A 207 15.88 12.08 -27.38
C ARG A 207 16.20 12.85 -28.66
N GLN A 208 17.08 12.31 -29.49
CA GLN A 208 16.93 12.41 -30.94
C GLN A 208 17.03 11.01 -31.59
N PRO A 209 16.19 10.74 -32.60
CA PRO A 209 16.23 9.53 -33.40
C PRO A 209 17.20 9.70 -34.58
N PHE A 210 17.92 8.65 -34.95
CA PHE A 210 18.53 8.57 -36.27
C PHE A 210 18.11 7.28 -36.97
N SER A 211 17.54 7.49 -38.14
CA SER A 211 17.09 6.50 -39.10
C SER A 211 18.15 6.34 -40.20
N THR A 212 18.25 5.10 -40.71
CA THR A 212 18.61 4.64 -42.07
C THR A 212 19.74 5.32 -42.88
N ALA A 213 20.66 4.51 -43.43
CA ALA A 213 20.75 4.18 -44.86
C ALA A 213 22.10 3.53 -45.26
N GLY A 214 22.02 2.48 -46.09
CA GLY A 214 23.08 2.04 -47.03
C GLY A 214 24.28 1.31 -46.41
N THR A 215 24.93 0.31 -47.02
CA THR A 215 25.02 -0.09 -48.42
C THR A 215 25.65 -1.49 -48.43
N SER A 216 25.08 -2.44 -49.19
CA SER A 216 25.78 -3.67 -49.58
C SER A 216 26.97 -3.33 -50.49
N PRO A 217 28.06 -4.12 -50.45
CA PRO A 217 28.28 -4.94 -51.64
C PRO A 217 28.76 -6.35 -51.29
N GLY A 218 28.39 -7.30 -52.15
CA GLY A 218 28.84 -8.67 -52.07
C GLY A 218 30.29 -8.84 -52.50
N HIS A 219 30.87 -9.97 -52.11
CA HIS A 219 31.86 -10.63 -52.95
C HIS A 219 31.69 -12.15 -52.83
N ARG A 220 31.29 -12.74 -53.95
CA ARG A 220 31.51 -14.16 -54.24
C ARG A 220 33.03 -14.38 -54.32
N HIS A 221 33.52 -15.47 -53.75
CA HIS A 221 34.64 -16.18 -54.36
C HIS A 221 34.41 -17.69 -54.33
N ARG A 222 34.49 -18.25 -55.53
CA ARG A 222 34.43 -19.66 -55.91
C ARG A 222 35.74 -20.37 -55.56
N ARG A 223 35.59 -21.66 -55.23
CA ARG A 223 36.39 -22.85 -55.63
C ARG A 223 37.88 -22.90 -55.24
N ARG A 224 38.24 -23.96 -54.54
CA ARG A 224 38.60 -25.24 -55.19
C ARG A 224 38.04 -26.41 -54.40
#